data_AF-A0A3R9JWN9-F1
#
_entry.id   AF-A0A3R9JWN9-F1
#
_cell.length_a   1.000
_cell.length_b   1.000
_cell.length_c   1.000
_cell.angle_alpha   90.00
_cell.angle_beta   90.00
_cell.angle_gamma   90.00
#
_symmetry.space_group_name_H-M   'P 1'
#
loop_
_entity.id
_entity.type
_entity.pdbx_description
1 polymer ?
#
loop_
_entity_poly.entity_id
_entity_poly.type
_entity_poly.pdbx_seq_one_letter_code
_entity_poly.pdbx_strand_id
1 'polypeptide(L)' 'MEEFIDALEKEKDHLEKIIKVVSSGGKFLRLPYQKKSRSISENLKLISQNLDKLSEQVQQTTNQNS' A
#
# COMPACT_ATOMS: atom_id res chain seq x y z
N MET A 1 2.47 29.13 -10.98
CA MET A 1 1.07 29.56 -10.83
C MET A 1 0.13 28.44 -11.26
N GLU A 2 0.38 27.83 -12.43
CA GLU A 2 -0.34 26.64 -12.92
C GLU A 2 -0.20 25.41 -11.99
N GLU A 3 1.02 25.09 -11.52
CA GLU A 3 1.25 24.00 -10.55
C GLU A 3 0.51 24.17 -9.21
N PHE A 4 0.30 25.42 -8.79
CA PHE A 4 -0.45 25.72 -7.57
C PHE A 4 -1.95 25.50 -7.76
N ILE A 5 -2.46 25.79 -8.96
CA ILE A 5 -3.86 25.54 -9.31
C ILE A 5 -4.11 24.03 -9.38
N ASP A 6 -3.21 23.28 -10.01
CA ASP A 6 -3.25 21.81 -10.04
C ASP A 6 -3.22 21.18 -8.65
N ALA A 7 -2.39 21.71 -7.74
CA ALA A 7 -2.32 21.23 -6.36
C ALA A 7 -3.62 21.50 -5.60
N LEU A 8 -4.22 22.68 -5.79
CA LEU A 8 -5.48 23.05 -5.17
C LEU A 8 -6.66 22.24 -5.72
N GLU A 9 -6.67 21.94 -7.01
CA GLU A 9 -7.71 21.11 -7.63
C GLU A 9 -7.64 19.66 -7.12
N LYS A 10 -6.43 19.10 -6.98
CA LYS A 10 -6.21 17.78 -6.37
C LYS A 10 -6.66 17.74 -4.90
N GLU A 11 -6.39 18.79 -4.14
CA GLU A 11 -6.80 18.88 -2.74
C GLU A 11 -8.32 19.01 -2.60
N LYS A 12 -8.95 19.84 -3.43
CA LYS A 12 -10.42 19.95 -3.50
C LYS A 12 -11.06 18.60 -3.80
N ASP A 13 -10.58 17.88 -4.82
CA ASP A 13 -11.04 16.55 -5.19
C ASP A 13 -10.88 15.52 -4.06
N HIS A 14 -9.80 15.66 -3.28
CA HIS A 14 -9.53 14.81 -2.12
C HIS A 14 -10.56 15.04 -1.02
N LEU A 15 -10.80 16.30 -0.67
CA LEU A 15 -11.75 16.70 0.37
C LEU A 15 -13.19 16.32 0.00
N GLU A 16 -13.60 16.49 -1.25
CA GLU A 16 -14.93 16.07 -1.73
C GLU A 16 -15.17 14.55 -1.56
N LYS A 17 -14.13 13.73 -1.79
CA LYS A 17 -14.22 12.28 -1.59
C LYS A 17 -14.38 11.94 -0.11
N ILE A 18 -13.68 12.63 0.78
CA ILE A 18 -13.81 12.46 2.23
C ILE A 18 -15.23 12.83 2.68
N ILE A 19 -15.76 13.97 2.23
CA ILE A 19 -17.12 14.42 2.58
C ILE A 19 -18.17 13.39 2.16
N LYS A 20 -18.06 12.80 0.97
CA LYS A 20 -18.97 11.74 0.51
C LYS A 20 -18.91 10.49 1.40
N VAL A 21 -17.72 10.09 1.84
CA VAL A 21 -17.54 8.93 2.74
C VAL A 21 -18.12 9.20 4.13
N VAL A 22 -17.90 10.39 4.68
CA VAL A 22 -18.44 10.78 5.99
C VAL A 22 -19.96 10.93 5.94
N SER A 23 -20.49 11.60 4.91
CA SER A 23 -21.93 11.83 4.75
C SER A 23 -22.73 10.54 4.53
N SER A 24 -22.10 9.49 3.99
CA SER A 24 -22.71 8.16 3.84
C SER A 24 -22.62 7.30 5.11
N GLY A 25 -22.32 7.91 6.26
CA GLY A 25 -22.28 7.25 7.56
C GLY A 25 -21.10 6.28 7.71
N GLY A 26 -19.99 6.52 7.01
CA GLY A 26 -18.81 5.67 7.05
C GLY A 26 -18.99 4.28 6.42
N LYS A 27 -20.14 4.02 5.76
CA LYS A 27 -20.43 2.72 5.13
C LYS A 27 -19.63 2.44 3.86
N PHE A 28 -19.00 3.46 3.27
CA PHE A 28 -18.02 3.29 2.19
C PHE A 28 -16.60 3.14 2.76
N LEU A 29 -16.33 1.93 3.22
CA LEU A 29 -15.00 1.44 3.56
C LEU A 29 -14.12 1.36 2.30
N ARG A 30 -13.42 2.46 1.97
CA ARG A 30 -11.98 2.49 1.65
C ARG A 30 -11.61 3.86 1.12
N LEU A 31 -10.65 4.50 1.78
CA LEU A 31 -9.88 5.56 1.14
C LEU A 31 -9.11 4.95 -0.05
N PRO A 32 -9.02 5.64 -1.21
CA PRO A 32 -8.23 5.15 -2.36
C PRO A 32 -6.74 4.92 -2.04
N TYR A 33 -6.24 5.48 -0.93
CA TYR A 33 -4.87 5.30 -0.43
C TYR A 33 -4.73 4.24 0.67
N GLN A 34 -5.83 3.65 1.14
CA GLN A 34 -5.74 2.48 2.01
C GLN A 34 -5.35 1.30 1.12
N LYS A 35 -4.05 0.95 1.14
CA LYS A 35 -3.50 -0.29 0.56
C LYS A 35 -4.55 -1.38 0.73
N LYS A 36 -4.94 -2.05 -0.37
CA LYS A 36 -5.83 -3.21 -0.33
C LYS A 36 -5.44 -4.04 0.90
N SER A 37 -6.34 -4.17 1.87
CA SER A 37 -6.19 -5.11 2.97
C SER A 37 -5.93 -6.45 2.31
N ARG A 38 -4.66 -6.85 2.33
CA ARG A 38 -4.26 -8.13 1.80
C ARG A 38 -5.00 -9.18 2.61
N SER A 39 -5.53 -10.20 1.94
CA SER A 39 -6.05 -11.34 2.67
C SER A 39 -4.92 -11.94 3.51
N ILE A 40 -5.28 -12.67 4.58
CA ILE A 40 -4.31 -13.43 5.37
C ILE A 40 -3.50 -14.36 4.44
N SER A 41 -4.14 -14.96 3.43
CA SER A 41 -3.48 -15.79 2.42
C SER A 41 -2.46 -15.02 1.56
N GLU A 42 -2.75 -13.79 1.13
CA GLU A 42 -1.79 -12.95 0.40
C GLU A 42 -0.58 -12.57 1.26
N ASN A 43 -0.80 -12.29 2.54
CA ASN A 43 0.29 -12.01 3.48
C ASN A 43 1.17 -13.25 3.70
N LEU A 44 0.57 -14.42 3.91
CA LEU A 44 1.30 -15.68 4.06
C LEU A 44 2.12 -16.02 2.82
N LYS A 45 1.57 -15.79 1.61
CA LYS A 45 2.29 -15.98 0.35
C LYS A 45 3.55 -15.11 0.28
N LEU A 46 3.44 -13.83 0.66
CA LEU A 46 4.58 -12.91 0.64
C LEU A 46 5.62 -13.25 1.70
N ILE A 47 5.19 -13.70 2.88
CA ILE A 47 6.10 -14.18 3.93
C ILE A 47 6.89 -15.39 3.40
N SER A 48 6.23 -16.38 2.81
CA SER A 48 6.89 -17.54 2.21
C SER A 48 7.95 -17.13 1.18
N GLN A 49 7.58 -16.25 0.24
CA GLN A 49 8.52 -15.76 -0.79
C GLN A 49 9.72 -15.02 -0.20
N ASN A 50 9.53 -14.28 0.90
CA ASN A 50 10.63 -13.59 1.56
C ASN A 50 11.54 -14.58 2.29
N LEU A 51 10.99 -15.64 2.87
CA LEU A 51 11.77 -16.70 3.50
C LEU A 51 12.61 -17.46 2.48
N ASP A 52 12.05 -17.77 1.30
CA ASP A 52 12.78 -18.43 0.22
C ASP A 52 13.99 -17.59 -0.22
N LYS A 53 13.78 -16.29 -0.47
CA LYS A 53 14.86 -15.35 -0.83
C LYS A 53 15.92 -15.22 0.26
N LEU A 54 15.50 -15.18 1.52
CA LEU A 54 16.42 -15.09 2.65
C LEU A 54 17.28 -16.36 2.73
N SER A 55 16.67 -17.54 2.52
CA SER A 55 17.39 -18.81 2.48
C SER A 55 18.44 -18.84 1.37
N GLU A 56 18.09 -18.36 0.17
CA GLU A 56 19.04 -18.23 -0.94
C GLU A 56 20.21 -17.30 -0.61
N GLN A 57 19.93 -16.15 -0.01
CA GLN A 57 20.95 -15.19 0.40
C GLN A 57 21.91 -15.76 1.44
N VAL A 58 21.37 -16.44 2.47
CA VAL A 58 22.19 -17.11 3.49
C VAL A 58 23.11 -18.13 2.83
N GLN A 59 22.58 -18.99 1.96
CA GLN A 59 23.39 -20.00 1.27
C GLN A 59 24.49 -19.36 0.40
N GLN A 60 24.18 -18.29 -0.31
CA GLN A 60 25.18 -17.54 -1.09
C GLN A 60 26.28 -16.98 -0.18
N THR A 61 25.92 -16.35 0.94
CA THR A 61 26.92 -15.81 1.88
C THR A 61 27.78 -16.90 2.53
N THR A 62 27.21 -18.07 2.85
CA THR A 62 27.97 -19.21 3.37
C THR A 62 28.96 -19.75 2.34
N ASN A 63 28.55 -19.86 1.08
CA ASN A 63 29.41 -20.34 -0.01
C ASN A 63 30.53 -19.35 -0.38
N GLN A 64 30.35 -18.05 -0.16
CA GLN A 64 31.39 -17.03 -0.39
C GLN A 64 32.45 -16.99 0.74
N ASN A 65 32.09 -17.47 1.94
CA ASN A 65 32.95 -17.44 3.12
C ASN A 65 33.55 -18.82 3.47
N SER A 66 33.34 -19.83 2.60
CA SER A 66 33.95 -21.18 2.68
C SER A 66 35.07 -21.29 1.66
#